data_AF-A0A5N8W864-F1
#
_entry.id   AF-A0A5N8W864-F1
#
_cell.length_a   1.000
_cell.length_b   1.000
_cell.length_c   1.000
_cell.angle_alpha   90.00
_cell.angle_beta   90.00
_cell.angle_gamma   90.00
#
_symmetry.space_group_name_H-M   'P 1'
#
loop_
_entity.id
_entity.type
_entity.pdbx_description
1 polymer ?
#
loop_
_entity_poly.entity_id
_entity_poly.type
_entity_poly.pdbx_seq_one_letter_code
_entity_poly.pdbx_strand_id
1 'polypeptide(L)'
;MHHTPSGSRTRIFEVSTLYGAATLAAALDAGLFGPRDDGRRILLVSNNAPIPETAAQLPEMPGFDRVAGRFDRVLDYNREISPYHPGTWVPKPTDAILLRRLLARQWELGDDPVELVVESVTAAPAKALTEIFTDADVHVYADGLMSYGPTRD
;
A
#
# COMPACT_ATOMS: atom_id res chain seq x y z
N MET A 1 -17.30 20.10 4.95
CA MET A 1 -16.05 20.86 4.76
C MET A 1 -14.93 20.03 5.35
N HIS A 2 -14.26 19.22 4.53
CA HIS A 2 -13.08 18.48 4.96
C HIS A 2 -11.95 19.49 5.15
N HIS A 3 -11.37 19.49 6.35
CA HIS A 3 -10.14 20.21 6.64
C HIS A 3 -9.03 19.56 5.80
N THR A 4 -8.51 20.27 4.80
CA THR A 4 -7.30 19.85 4.10
C THR A 4 -6.12 20.46 4.87
N PRO A 5 -5.38 19.68 5.68
CA PRO A 5 -4.19 20.20 6.33
C PRO A 5 -3.15 20.50 5.25
N SER A 6 -2.64 21.73 5.25
CA SER A 6 -1.66 22.27 4.30
C SER A 6 -0.23 21.81 4.60
N GLY A 7 -0.03 20.51 4.75
CA GLY A 7 1.30 19.89 4.86
C GLY A 7 1.46 18.85 3.77
N SER A 8 2.69 18.67 3.27
CA SER A 8 3.02 17.54 2.41
C SER A 8 2.54 16.24 3.06
N ARG A 9 1.86 15.38 2.30
CA ARG A 9 1.32 14.10 2.78
C ARG A 9 2.06 12.94 2.10
N THR A 10 2.32 11.86 2.82
CA THR A 10 2.84 10.63 2.19
C THR A 10 1.72 9.61 2.02
N ARG A 11 1.43 9.27 0.76
CA ARG A 11 0.42 8.27 0.39
C ARG A 11 1.09 6.95 0.04
N ILE A 12 0.68 5.88 0.70
CA ILE A 12 1.21 4.52 0.51
C ILE A 12 0.11 3.69 -0.14
N PHE A 13 0.37 3.25 -1.36
CA PHE A 13 -0.54 2.50 -2.21
C PHE A 13 -0.13 1.03 -2.18
N GLU A 14 -0.83 0.23 -1.38
CA GLU A 14 -0.58 -1.20 -1.27
C GLU A 14 -1.26 -1.94 -2.40
N VAL A 15 -0.52 -2.81 -3.09
CA VAL A 15 -0.99 -3.59 -4.23
C VAL A 15 -0.44 -5.01 -4.15
N SER A 16 -1.25 -6.00 -4.50
CA SER A 16 -0.78 -7.38 -4.67
C SER A 16 -0.87 -7.90 -6.10
N THR A 17 -1.47 -7.12 -7.00
CA THR A 17 -1.64 -7.47 -8.41
C THR A 17 -1.33 -6.30 -9.34
N LEU A 18 -0.91 -6.61 -10.59
CA LEU A 18 -0.75 -5.58 -11.62
C LEU A 18 -2.09 -4.88 -11.94
N TYR A 19 -3.20 -5.60 -11.80
CA TYR A 19 -4.54 -5.02 -11.92
C TYR A 19 -4.82 -3.96 -10.85
N GLY A 20 -4.48 -4.23 -9.59
CA GLY A 20 -4.58 -3.26 -8.50
C GLY A 20 -3.69 -2.04 -8.75
N ALA A 21 -2.43 -2.26 -9.14
CA ALA A 21 -1.51 -1.19 -9.49
C ALA A 21 -2.02 -0.33 -10.67
N ALA A 22 -2.57 -0.95 -11.71
CA ALA A 22 -3.18 -0.25 -12.84
C ALA A 22 -4.44 0.54 -12.43
N THR A 23 -5.24 0.01 -11.51
CA THR A 23 -6.43 0.68 -10.96
C THR A 23 -6.05 1.94 -10.20
N LEU A 24 -5.02 1.87 -9.35
CA LEU A 24 -4.51 3.03 -8.62
C LEU A 24 -3.85 4.04 -9.56
N ALA A 25 -3.12 3.59 -10.57
CA ALA A 25 -2.59 4.47 -11.61
C ALA A 25 -3.70 5.24 -12.34
N ALA A 26 -4.80 4.58 -12.70
CA ALA A 26 -5.95 5.23 -13.31
C ALA A 26 -6.62 6.23 -12.35
N ALA A 27 -6.73 5.91 -11.06
CA ALA A 27 -7.27 6.82 -10.05
C ALA A 27 -6.38 8.07 -9.85
N LEU A 28 -5.06 7.90 -9.88
CA LEU A 28 -4.10 9.00 -9.86
C LEU A 28 -4.23 9.89 -11.10
N ASP A 29 -4.35 9.30 -12.29
CA ASP A 29 -4.54 10.03 -13.55
C ASP A 29 -5.87 10.80 -13.59
N ALA A 30 -6.90 10.27 -12.93
CA ALA A 30 -8.20 10.92 -12.76
C ALA A 30 -8.22 12.00 -11.66
N GLY A 31 -7.10 12.22 -10.96
CA GLY A 31 -6.98 13.26 -9.93
C GLY A 31 -7.67 12.93 -8.60
N LEU A 32 -8.02 11.66 -8.34
CA LEU A 32 -8.76 11.26 -7.15
C LEU A 32 -7.95 11.37 -5.85
N PHE A 33 -6.63 11.51 -5.95
CA PHE A 33 -5.70 11.72 -4.82
C PHE A 33 -4.98 13.07 -4.91
N GLY A 34 -5.60 14.05 -5.57
CA GLY A 34 -5.06 15.39 -5.72
C GLY A 34 -3.86 15.48 -6.69
N PRO A 35 -3.28 16.69 -6.81
CA PRO A 35 -2.10 16.96 -7.62
C PRO A 35 -0.86 16.13 -7.19
N ARG A 36 0.12 15.95 -8.08
CA ARG A 36 1.34 15.18 -7.77
C ARG A 36 2.26 15.90 -6.79
N ASP A 37 2.26 17.22 -6.81
CA ASP A 37 3.02 18.10 -5.94
C ASP A 37 2.42 18.25 -4.53
N ASP A 38 1.23 17.69 -4.29
CA ASP A 38 0.53 17.69 -2.99
C ASP A 38 1.09 16.64 -1.99
N GLY A 39 2.14 15.91 -2.37
CA GLY A 39 2.77 14.95 -1.48
C GLY A 39 3.47 13.80 -2.19
N ARG A 40 4.11 12.94 -1.40
CA ARG A 40 4.85 11.77 -1.90
C ARG A 40 3.92 10.59 -2.14
N ARG A 41 4.13 9.86 -3.23
CA ARG A 41 3.38 8.66 -3.62
C ARG A 41 4.31 7.45 -3.61
N ILE A 42 4.04 6.50 -2.74
CA ILE A 42 4.81 5.25 -2.62
C ILE A 42 3.93 4.09 -3.08
N LEU A 43 4.38 3.33 -4.06
CA LEU A 43 3.78 2.04 -4.41
C LEU A 43 4.40 0.95 -3.54
N LEU A 44 3.61 0.31 -2.69
CA LEU A 44 4.03 -0.79 -1.83
C LEU A 44 3.53 -2.11 -2.43
N VAL A 45 4.43 -2.88 -3.02
CA VAL A 45 4.13 -4.14 -3.68
C VAL A 45 4.18 -5.29 -2.68
N SER A 46 3.10 -6.08 -2.60
CA SER A 46 3.00 -7.26 -1.76
C SER A 46 2.75 -8.51 -2.59
N ASN A 47 3.65 -9.48 -2.56
CA ASN A 47 3.43 -10.79 -3.18
C ASN A 47 2.83 -11.76 -2.15
N ASN A 48 1.53 -12.01 -2.29
CA ASN A 48 0.76 -12.86 -1.37
C ASN A 48 0.69 -14.33 -1.81
N ALA A 49 1.40 -14.73 -2.87
CA ALA A 49 1.41 -16.12 -3.33
C ALA A 49 1.97 -17.06 -2.24
N PRO A 50 1.44 -18.28 -2.06
CA PRO A 50 1.88 -19.19 -0.99
C PRO A 50 3.38 -19.47 -0.96
N ILE A 51 4.02 -19.41 -2.13
CA ILE A 51 5.47 -19.49 -2.31
C ILE A 51 5.86 -18.34 -3.25
N PRO A 52 6.15 -17.13 -2.70
CA PRO A 52 6.39 -15.93 -3.50
C PRO A 52 7.48 -16.09 -4.55
N GLU A 53 8.52 -16.87 -4.25
CA GLU A 53 9.68 -17.14 -5.12
C GLU A 53 9.32 -17.92 -6.40
N THR A 54 8.16 -18.56 -6.43
CA THR A 54 7.66 -19.32 -7.60
C THR A 54 6.61 -18.56 -8.41
N ALA A 55 6.17 -17.41 -7.91
CA ALA A 55 5.22 -16.54 -8.60
C ALA A 55 5.97 -15.44 -9.36
N ALA A 56 5.37 -14.97 -10.44
CA ALA A 56 5.87 -13.79 -11.16
C ALA A 56 5.85 -12.57 -10.22
N GLN A 57 6.98 -11.86 -10.12
CA GLN A 57 7.04 -10.63 -9.33
C GLN A 57 6.37 -9.50 -10.12
N LEU A 58 5.61 -8.63 -9.45
CA LEU A 58 4.95 -7.49 -10.09
C LEU A 58 5.91 -6.64 -10.94
N PRO A 59 7.13 -6.29 -10.47
CA PRO A 59 8.09 -5.52 -11.25
C PRO A 59 8.56 -6.19 -12.55
N GLU A 60 8.42 -7.51 -12.65
CA GLU A 60 8.84 -8.29 -13.83
C GLU A 60 7.72 -8.41 -14.87
N MET A 61 6.49 -7.99 -14.53
CA MET A 61 5.33 -8.13 -15.40
C MET A 61 5.33 -7.06 -16.52
N PRO A 62 4.98 -7.42 -17.76
CA PRO A 62 4.88 -6.46 -18.86
C PRO A 62 3.98 -5.27 -18.54
N GLY A 63 4.49 -4.06 -18.74
CA GLY A 63 3.74 -2.82 -18.51
C GLY A 63 3.84 -2.25 -17.10
N PHE A 64 4.47 -2.96 -16.15
CA PHE A 64 4.65 -2.47 -14.78
C PHE A 64 5.35 -1.11 -14.74
N ASP A 65 6.44 -0.90 -15.48
CA ASP A 65 7.18 0.37 -15.48
C ASP A 65 6.32 1.59 -15.84
N ARG A 66 5.34 1.41 -16.75
CA ARG A 66 4.41 2.48 -17.12
C ARG A 66 3.49 2.83 -15.96
N VAL A 67 3.04 1.83 -15.22
CA VAL A 67 2.22 2.00 -14.01
C VAL A 67 3.05 2.66 -12.91
N ALA A 68 4.23 2.12 -12.63
CA ALA A 68 5.15 2.56 -11.58
C ALA A 68 5.58 4.03 -11.74
N GLY A 69 5.68 4.56 -12.96
CA GLY A 69 6.05 5.96 -13.21
C GLY A 69 5.14 7.03 -12.58
N ARG A 70 3.95 6.66 -12.10
CA ARG A 70 3.03 7.56 -11.36
C ARG A 70 3.36 7.73 -9.88
N PHE A 71 4.25 6.89 -9.39
CA PHE A 71 4.72 6.89 -8.01
C PHE A 71 6.15 7.45 -7.96
N ASP A 72 6.53 7.98 -6.81
CA ASP A 72 7.89 8.52 -6.58
C ASP A 72 8.85 7.40 -6.15
N ARG A 73 8.32 6.34 -5.55
CA ARG A 73 9.10 5.19 -5.07
C ARG A 73 8.26 3.93 -5.14
N VAL A 74 8.91 2.81 -5.46
CA VAL A 74 8.34 1.47 -5.34
C VAL A 74 9.08 0.73 -4.23
N LEU A 75 8.34 0.12 -3.32
CA LEU A 75 8.85 -0.67 -2.20
C LEU A 75 8.32 -2.10 -2.29
N ASP A 76 9.13 -3.06 -1.81
CA ASP A 76 8.80 -4.48 -1.75
C ASP A 76 8.44 -4.86 -0.31
N TYR A 77 7.15 -5.04 -0.03
CA TYR A 77 6.67 -5.34 1.31
C TYR A 77 7.20 -6.67 1.85
N ASN A 78 7.35 -7.69 1.00
CA ASN A 78 7.87 -9.01 1.40
C ASN A 78 9.28 -8.88 1.98
N ARG A 79 10.11 -8.02 1.38
CA ARG A 79 11.45 -7.72 1.90
C ARG A 79 11.40 -6.97 3.22
N GLU A 80 10.49 -6.02 3.37
CA GLU A 80 10.36 -5.19 4.57
C GLU A 80 9.95 -5.99 5.81
N ILE A 81 9.12 -7.03 5.64
CA ILE A 81 8.64 -7.87 6.74
C ILE A 81 9.39 -9.20 6.88
N SER A 82 10.41 -9.46 6.05
CA SER A 82 11.17 -10.71 6.12
C SER A 82 11.67 -10.99 7.55
N PRO A 83 11.52 -12.23 8.08
CA PRO A 83 11.18 -13.47 7.36
C PRO A 83 9.68 -13.81 7.35
N TYR A 84 8.79 -12.87 7.65
CA TYR A 84 7.35 -13.13 7.68
C TYR A 84 6.72 -13.17 6.28
N HIS A 85 5.59 -13.88 6.16
CA HIS A 85 4.81 -13.94 4.92
C HIS A 85 3.65 -12.94 4.95
N PRO A 86 3.47 -12.09 3.92
CA PRO A 86 2.51 -10.98 3.97
C PRO A 86 1.05 -11.45 4.05
N GLY A 87 0.75 -12.62 3.47
CA GLY A 87 -0.58 -13.21 3.51
C GLY A 87 -1.03 -13.73 4.90
N THR A 88 -0.12 -13.87 5.87
CA THR A 88 -0.45 -14.46 7.19
C THR A 88 0.02 -13.62 8.38
N TRP A 89 0.92 -12.67 8.16
CA TRP A 89 1.50 -11.88 9.24
C TRP A 89 0.72 -10.60 9.51
N VAL A 90 0.45 -10.37 10.79
CA VAL A 90 -0.04 -9.11 11.35
C VAL A 90 0.77 -8.86 12.63
N PRO A 91 1.30 -7.64 12.85
CA PRO A 91 2.07 -7.34 14.03
C PRO A 91 1.20 -7.40 15.29
N LYS A 92 1.85 -7.65 16.43
CA LYS A 92 1.17 -7.48 17.70
C LYS A 92 0.96 -5.98 17.96
N PRO A 93 -0.15 -5.58 18.60
CA PRO A 93 -0.38 -4.17 18.94
C PRO A 93 0.74 -3.54 19.77
N THR A 94 1.41 -4.34 20.60
CA THR A 94 2.57 -3.90 21.40
C THR A 94 3.79 -3.53 20.55
N ASP A 95 3.91 -4.13 19.37
CA ASP A 95 5.07 -3.99 18.48
C ASP A 95 4.81 -2.91 17.41
N ALA A 96 3.54 -2.53 17.19
CA ALA A 96 3.11 -1.56 16.19
C ALA A 96 3.85 -0.22 16.27
N ILE A 97 4.00 0.36 17.47
CA ILE A 97 4.68 1.66 17.65
C ILE A 97 6.15 1.57 17.24
N LEU A 98 6.82 0.45 17.53
CA LEU A 98 8.21 0.24 17.14
C LEU A 98 8.33 0.07 15.62
N LEU A 99 7.46 -0.75 15.03
CA LEU A 99 7.42 -0.97 13.59
C LEU A 99 7.10 0.32 12.82
N ARG A 100 6.19 1.14 13.32
CA ARG A 100 5.85 2.45 12.75
C ARG A 100 7.09 3.33 12.63
N ARG A 101 7.90 3.39 13.68
CA ARG A 101 9.15 4.19 13.69
C ARG A 101 10.21 3.59 12.77
N LEU A 102 10.35 2.26 12.75
CA LEU A 102 11.31 1.56 11.90
C LEU A 102 10.99 1.78 10.42
N LEU A 103 9.76 1.49 10.00
CA LEU A 103 9.32 1.65 8.62
C LEU A 103 9.30 3.11 8.20
N ALA A 104 8.89 4.04 9.08
CA ALA A 104 8.96 5.48 8.77
C ALA A 104 10.38 5.93 8.44
N ARG A 105 11.36 5.44 9.19
CA ARG A 105 12.78 5.72 8.93
C ARG A 105 13.27 5.04 7.65
N GLN A 106 12.93 3.76 7.46
CA GLN A 106 13.38 2.97 6.31
C GLN A 106 12.79 3.47 4.99
N TRP A 107 11.54 3.95 5.00
CA TRP A 107 10.83 4.47 3.85
C TRP A 107 11.01 5.99 3.68
N GLU A 108 11.77 6.62 4.59
CA GLU A 108 12.06 8.06 4.61
C GLU A 108 10.79 8.92 4.60
N LEU A 109 9.78 8.54 5.39
CA LEU A 109 8.47 9.21 5.41
C LEU A 109 8.52 10.61 6.05
N GLY A 110 9.55 10.91 6.84
CA GLY A 110 9.63 12.14 7.61
C GLY A 110 8.51 12.25 8.66
N ASP A 111 8.05 13.48 8.90
CA ASP A 111 6.97 13.81 9.83
C ASP A 111 5.63 14.07 9.09
N ASP A 112 5.58 13.78 7.79
CA ASP A 112 4.38 13.97 6.98
C ASP A 112 3.26 13.00 7.45
N PRO A 113 2.00 13.45 7.49
CA PRO A 113 0.87 12.55 7.71
C PRO A 113 0.87 11.41 6.68
N VAL A 114 0.57 10.21 7.14
CA VAL A 114 0.47 9.02 6.27
C VAL A 114 -0.99 8.81 5.88
N GLU A 115 -1.22 8.48 4.61
CA GLU A 115 -2.50 8.01 4.10
C GLU A 115 -2.26 6.66 3.41
N LEU A 116 -3.04 5.66 3.82
CA LEU A 116 -2.98 4.30 3.29
C LEU A 116 -4.07 4.12 2.24
N VAL A 117 -3.70 3.55 1.10
CA VAL A 117 -4.62 3.14 0.04
C VAL A 117 -4.43 1.64 -0.16
N VAL A 118 -5.38 0.82 0.31
CA VAL A 118 -5.24 -0.64 0.42
C VAL A 118 -6.32 -1.40 -0.38
N GLU A 119 -6.00 -2.62 -0.81
CA GLU A 119 -6.89 -3.49 -1.60
C GLU A 119 -8.14 -3.95 -0.84
N SER A 120 -8.02 -4.12 0.48
CA SER A 120 -9.10 -4.64 1.31
C SER A 120 -8.84 -4.32 2.77
N VAL A 121 -9.86 -4.00 3.55
CA VAL A 121 -9.71 -3.87 5.03
C VAL A 121 -9.48 -5.20 5.74
N THR A 122 -9.68 -6.32 5.06
CA THR A 122 -9.67 -7.65 5.69
C THR A 122 -8.41 -8.47 5.38
N ALA A 123 -7.70 -8.13 4.31
CA ALA A 123 -6.49 -8.83 3.91
C ALA A 123 -5.37 -8.57 4.92
N ALA A 124 -4.48 -9.54 5.10
CA ALA A 124 -3.41 -9.45 6.09
C ALA A 124 -2.45 -8.25 5.88
N PRO A 125 -2.00 -7.92 4.64
CA PRO A 125 -1.14 -6.75 4.42
C PRO A 125 -1.80 -5.44 4.88
N ALA A 126 -3.07 -5.24 4.50
CA ALA A 126 -3.82 -4.06 4.91
C ALA A 126 -4.03 -3.99 6.43
N LYS A 127 -4.43 -5.10 7.06
CA LYS A 127 -4.55 -5.19 8.54
C LYS A 127 -3.24 -4.82 9.22
N ALA A 128 -2.12 -5.36 8.73
CA ALA A 128 -0.80 -5.08 9.27
C ALA A 128 -0.43 -3.60 9.13
N LEU A 129 -0.64 -3.02 7.95
CA LEU A 129 -0.36 -1.60 7.71
C LEU A 129 -1.25 -0.69 8.58
N THR A 130 -2.54 -0.99 8.71
CA THR A 130 -3.44 -0.20 9.56
C THR A 130 -3.12 -0.33 11.05
N GLU A 131 -2.60 -1.48 11.49
CA GLU A 131 -2.13 -1.68 12.87
C GLU A 131 -0.81 -0.93 13.11
N ILE A 132 0.08 -0.84 12.11
CA ILE A 132 1.35 -0.11 12.23
C ILE A 132 1.13 1.41 12.18
N PHE A 133 0.35 1.87 11.20
CA PHE A 133 0.05 3.27 10.96
C PHE A 133 -1.34 3.60 11.49
N THR A 134 -1.54 3.44 12.80
CA THR A 134 -2.84 3.68 13.46
C THR A 134 -3.35 5.12 13.35
N ASP A 135 -2.44 6.05 13.04
CA ASP A 135 -2.69 7.48 12.82
C ASP A 135 -3.06 7.82 11.36
N ALA A 136 -3.01 6.85 10.44
CA ALA A 136 -3.22 7.12 9.02
C ALA A 136 -4.70 7.22 8.61
N ASP A 137 -4.98 8.13 7.68
CA ASP A 137 -6.21 8.09 6.89
C ASP A 137 -6.21 6.81 6.02
N VAL A 138 -7.33 6.11 5.90
CA VAL A 138 -7.42 4.84 5.14
C VAL A 138 -8.44 4.94 4.02
N HIS A 139 -7.98 4.68 2.80
CA HIS A 139 -8.78 4.49 1.60
C HIS A 139 -8.73 3.03 1.17
N VAL A 140 -9.88 2.51 0.75
CA VAL A 140 -10.02 1.14 0.27
C VAL A 140 -10.44 1.20 -1.17
N TYR A 141 -9.69 0.56 -2.05
CA TYR A 141 -10.07 0.40 -3.46
C TYR A 141 -10.46 -1.04 -3.72
N ALA A 142 -11.39 -1.26 -4.65
CA ALA A 142 -11.77 -2.61 -5.03
C ALA A 142 -10.67 -3.25 -5.87
N ASP A 143 -10.10 -4.34 -5.38
CA ASP A 143 -9.05 -5.13 -6.06
C ASP A 143 -9.60 -6.06 -7.15
N GLY A 144 -10.93 -6.15 -7.31
CA GLY A 144 -11.57 -6.86 -8.42
C GLY A 144 -13.09 -7.02 -8.27
N LEU A 145 -13.72 -7.66 -9.27
CA LEU A 145 -15.16 -7.95 -9.25
C LEU A 145 -15.57 -8.83 -8.05
N MET A 146 -14.62 -9.60 -7.51
CA MET A 146 -14.81 -10.47 -6.34
C MET A 146 -15.06 -9.69 -5.04
N SER A 147 -14.68 -8.41 -4.95
CA SER A 147 -14.95 -7.59 -3.75
C SER A 147 -16.46 -7.30 -3.58
N TYR A 148 -17.30 -7.55 -4.59
CA TYR A 148 -18.76 -7.38 -4.56
C TYR A 148 -19.54 -8.70 -4.42
N GLY A 149 -18.86 -9.85 -4.28
CA GLY A 149 -19.51 -11.15 -4.11
C GLY A 149 -19.91 -11.41 -2.64
N PRO A 150 -21.12 -11.94 -2.34
CA PRO A 150 -21.58 -12.19 -0.98
C PRO A 150 -20.82 -13.31 -0.23
N THR A 151 -19.91 -14.02 -0.92
CA THR A 151 -19.11 -15.14 -0.40
C THR A 151 -17.63 -14.77 -0.35
N ARG A 152 -17.29 -13.79 0.48
CA ARG A 152 -15.89 -13.54 0.87
C ARG A 152 -15.75 -13.96 2.32
N ASP A 153 -15.22 -15.18 2.48
CA ASP A 153 -14.99 -15.95 3.72
C ASP A 153 -16.18 -16.10 4.70
#